data_AF-A0A6Q8PF16-F1
#
_entry.id   AF-A0A6Q8PF16-F1
#
_cell.length_a   1.000
_cell.length_b   1.000
_cell.length_c   1.000
_cell.angle_alpha   90.00
_cell.angle_beta   90.00
_cell.angle_gamma   90.00
#
_symmetry.space_group_name_H-M   'P 1'
#
loop_
_entity.id
_entity.type
_entity.pdbx_description
1 polymer ?
#
loop_
_entity_poly.entity_id
_entity_poly.type
_entity_poly.pdbx_seq_one_letter_code
_entity_poly.pdbx_strand_id
1 'polypeptide(L)'
;MSREMQDVDLAEVKPLVEKGETITGLLQEFDVQEQDIETLHGSVHVTLCGTPKGNRPVILTYHDIGMNHKTCYNPLFNYEDMQEITQHFAVCHVDAPGQQDGAASFPAGYMYPSMDQLAE
;
A
#
# COMPACT_ATOMS: atom_id res chain seq x y z
N MET A 1 36.00 24.20 -11.32
CA MET A 1 35.23 23.24 -12.12
C MET A 1 33.77 23.36 -11.70
N SER A 2 32.98 24.08 -12.51
CA SER A 2 31.57 24.34 -12.24
C SER A 2 30.76 23.09 -12.59
N ARG A 3 29.95 22.57 -11.66
CA ARG A 3 28.99 21.50 -11.95
C ARG A 3 27.76 22.11 -12.59
N GLU A 4 27.46 21.72 -13.82
CA GLU A 4 26.17 22.00 -14.46
C GLU A 4 25.10 21.15 -13.76
N MET A 5 24.07 21.82 -13.22
CA MET A 5 22.84 21.17 -12.77
C MET A 5 21.99 20.88 -14.00
N GLN A 6 21.67 19.61 -14.24
CA GLN A 6 20.71 19.22 -15.26
C GLN A 6 19.30 19.52 -14.74
N ASP A 7 18.57 20.36 -15.47
CA ASP A 7 17.15 20.62 -15.23
C ASP A 7 16.35 19.32 -15.41
N VAL A 8 15.58 18.95 -14.38
CA VAL A 8 14.64 17.83 -14.43
C VAL A 8 13.38 18.34 -15.10
N ASP A 9 13.12 17.87 -16.32
CA ASP A 9 11.93 18.22 -17.10
C ASP A 9 10.69 17.58 -16.43
N LEU A 10 9.90 18.41 -15.72
CA LEU A 10 8.65 17.98 -15.11
C LEU A 10 7.62 17.76 -16.23
N ALA A 11 7.44 16.51 -16.62
CA ALA A 11 6.45 16.12 -17.61
C ALA A 11 5.05 16.67 -17.22
N GLU A 12 4.42 17.33 -18.18
CA GLU A 12 3.12 18.01 -18.09
C GLU A 12 2.05 17.08 -17.48
N VAL A 13 1.53 17.48 -16.31
CA VAL A 13 0.51 16.72 -15.56
C VAL A 13 -0.83 16.89 -16.28
N LYS A 14 -1.17 15.94 -17.17
CA LYS A 14 -2.54 15.84 -17.67
C LYS A 14 -3.47 15.45 -16.52
N PRO A 15 -4.54 16.22 -16.25
CA PRO A 15 -5.51 15.87 -15.22
C PRO A 15 -6.12 14.50 -15.50
N LEU A 16 -6.25 13.66 -14.47
CA LEU A 16 -6.76 12.30 -14.58
C LEU A 16 -8.30 12.23 -14.66
N VAL A 17 -8.98 13.37 -14.59
CA VAL A 17 -10.45 13.44 -14.55
C VAL A 17 -10.99 14.31 -15.67
N GLU A 18 -11.76 13.71 -16.57
CA GLU A 18 -12.70 14.44 -17.41
C GLU A 18 -13.96 14.76 -16.58
N LYS A 19 -14.33 16.04 -16.61
CA LYS A 19 -15.34 16.66 -15.74
C LYS A 19 -16.75 16.19 -16.12
N GLY A 20 -17.14 14.97 -15.73
CA GLY A 20 -18.44 14.40 -16.12
C GLY A 20 -18.99 13.24 -15.30
N GLU A 21 -18.22 12.58 -14.44
CA GLU A 21 -18.73 11.42 -13.68
C GLU A 21 -19.24 11.86 -12.30
N THR A 22 -20.56 11.77 -12.13
CA THR A 22 -21.28 12.13 -10.90
C THR A 22 -20.83 11.30 -9.70
N ILE A 23 -20.48 12.01 -8.62
CA ILE A 23 -19.94 11.53 -7.33
C ILE A 23 -20.82 10.44 -6.66
N THR A 24 -22.10 10.34 -7.01
CA THR A 24 -23.07 9.43 -6.38
C THR A 24 -23.01 7.97 -6.85
N GLY A 25 -22.14 7.63 -7.82
CA GLY A 25 -21.90 6.25 -8.27
C GLY A 25 -20.65 5.58 -7.69
N LEU A 26 -19.87 6.28 -6.85
CA LEU A 26 -18.49 5.92 -6.48
C LEU A 26 -18.34 5.11 -5.18
N LEU A 27 -19.44 4.73 -4.53
CA LEU A 27 -19.38 3.69 -3.49
C LEU A 27 -19.24 2.32 -4.16
N GLN A 28 -18.14 2.10 -4.88
CA GLN A 28 -17.66 0.73 -5.05
C GLN A 28 -17.36 0.24 -3.64
N GLU A 29 -18.12 -0.74 -3.17
CA GLU A 29 -17.65 -1.64 -2.11
C GLU A 29 -16.28 -2.12 -2.59
N PHE A 30 -15.21 -1.55 -2.04
CA PHE A 30 -13.87 -2.01 -2.34
C PHE A 30 -13.85 -3.47 -1.92
N ASP A 31 -13.57 -4.35 -2.87
CA ASP A 31 -13.32 -5.74 -2.55
C ASP A 31 -12.08 -5.75 -1.64
N VAL A 32 -12.29 -6.08 -0.36
CA VAL A 32 -11.23 -6.17 0.64
C VAL A 32 -10.97 -7.64 0.90
N GLN A 33 -9.77 -8.09 0.56
CA GLN A 33 -9.33 -9.45 0.77
C GLN A 33 -8.11 -9.46 1.68
N GLU A 34 -8.22 -10.12 2.83
CA GLU A 34 -7.10 -10.37 3.74
C GLU A 34 -6.53 -11.77 3.50
N GLN A 35 -5.21 -11.90 3.52
CA GLN A 35 -4.52 -13.17 3.33
C GLN A 35 -3.19 -13.19 4.07
N ASP A 36 -2.86 -14.33 4.68
CA ASP A 36 -1.50 -14.63 5.14
C ASP A 36 -0.73 -15.30 4.00
N ILE A 37 0.42 -14.73 3.64
CA ILE A 37 1.31 -15.22 2.58
C ILE A 37 2.54 -15.83 3.22
N GLU A 38 2.76 -17.12 2.95
CA GLU A 38 4.00 -17.80 3.33
C GLU A 38 5.18 -17.32 2.46
N THR A 39 6.22 -16.81 3.12
CA THR A 39 7.45 -16.31 2.48
C THR A 39 8.66 -17.12 2.95
N LEU A 40 9.85 -16.78 2.45
CA LEU A 40 11.11 -17.40 2.86
C LEU A 40 11.39 -17.24 4.38
N HIS A 41 10.97 -16.10 4.95
CA HIS A 41 11.30 -15.71 6.33
C HIS A 41 10.09 -15.74 7.28
N GLY A 42 9.03 -16.45 6.89
CA GLY A 42 7.81 -16.62 7.67
C GLY A 42 6.57 -16.09 6.98
N SER A 43 5.45 -16.08 7.70
CA SER A 43 4.17 -15.60 7.17
C SER A 43 4.06 -14.08 7.26
N VAL A 44 3.54 -13.45 6.22
CA VAL A 44 3.29 -12.00 6.15
C VAL A 44 1.80 -11.79 5.88
N HIS A 45 1.14 -10.99 6.72
CA HIS A 45 -0.26 -10.65 6.55
C HIS A 45 -0.40 -9.51 5.55
N VAL A 46 -1.31 -9.67 4.58
CA VAL A 46 -1.62 -8.63 3.61
C VAL A 46 -3.10 -8.38 3.49
N THR A 47 -3.45 -7.12 3.20
CA THR A 47 -4.82 -6.69 2.89
C THR A 47 -4.84 -6.07 1.50
N LEU A 48 -5.49 -6.73 0.55
CA LEU A 48 -5.71 -6.22 -0.80
C LEU A 48 -7.05 -5.48 -0.86
N CYS A 49 -7.00 -4.19 -1.18
CA CYS A 49 -8.16 -3.32 -1.35
C CYS A 49 -8.34 -2.98 -2.84
N GLY A 50 -9.50 -3.32 -3.38
CA GLY A 50 -9.85 -3.13 -4.79
C GLY A 50 -9.31 -4.25 -5.70
N THR A 51 -9.71 -4.22 -6.97
CA THR A 51 -9.38 -5.29 -7.92
C THR A 51 -8.16 -4.92 -8.78
N PRO A 52 -7.08 -5.73 -8.78
CA PRO A 52 -5.95 -5.54 -9.68
C PRO A 52 -6.39 -5.57 -11.16
N LYS A 53 -6.04 -4.51 -11.91
CA LYS A 53 -6.34 -4.41 -13.35
C LYS A 53 -5.06 -4.75 -14.13
N GLY A 54 -5.13 -5.64 -15.12
CA GLY A 54 -3.95 -6.31 -15.70
C GLY A 54 -2.78 -5.42 -16.16
N ASN A 55 -3.04 -4.22 -16.69
CA ASN A 55 -1.98 -3.29 -17.12
C ASN A 55 -1.67 -2.18 -16.10
N ARG A 56 -2.26 -2.22 -14.90
CA ARG A 56 -2.03 -1.21 -13.86
C ARG A 56 -1.24 -1.81 -12.71
N PRO A 57 -0.19 -1.15 -12.23
CA PRO A 57 0.54 -1.61 -11.06
C PRO A 57 -0.35 -1.61 -9.82
N VAL A 58 0.08 -2.32 -8.78
CA VAL A 58 -0.52 -2.28 -7.45
C VAL A 58 0.26 -1.28 -6.61
N ILE A 59 -0.44 -0.45 -5.84
CA ILE A 59 0.20 0.40 -4.83
C ILE A 59 0.49 -0.49 -3.63
N LEU A 60 1.77 -0.76 -3.37
CA LEU A 60 2.19 -1.52 -2.20
C LEU A 60 2.59 -0.55 -1.08
N THR A 61 2.14 -0.84 0.14
CA THR A 61 2.46 -0.03 1.32
C THR A 61 3.11 -0.90 2.39
N TYR A 62 4.06 -0.32 3.11
CA TYR A 62 4.79 -0.98 4.18
C TYR A 62 4.99 0.03 5.32
N HIS A 63 4.38 -0.24 6.48
CA HIS A 63 4.23 0.74 7.55
C HIS A 63 5.52 0.96 8.36
N ASP A 64 5.53 2.02 9.17
CA ASP A 64 6.61 2.32 10.11
C ASP A 64 6.46 1.52 11.43
N ILE A 65 7.51 1.53 12.25
CA ILE A 65 7.59 0.83 13.53
C ILE A 65 6.52 1.30 14.53
N GLY A 66 5.94 0.36 15.28
CA GLY A 66 4.90 0.66 16.28
C GLY A 66 3.51 0.96 15.67
N MET A 67 3.37 0.79 14.36
CA MET A 67 2.12 0.89 13.63
C MET A 67 1.86 -0.41 12.85
N ASN A 68 0.72 -0.44 12.17
CA ASN A 68 0.35 -1.39 11.14
C ASN A 68 -0.29 -0.63 9.97
N HIS A 69 -0.74 -1.32 8.93
CA HIS A 69 -1.31 -0.63 7.77
C HIS A 69 -2.52 0.24 8.14
N LYS A 70 -3.34 -0.18 9.11
CA LYS A 70 -4.53 0.57 9.50
C LYS A 70 -4.17 1.88 10.16
N THR A 71 -3.22 1.86 11.09
CA THR A 71 -2.79 3.04 11.81
C THR A 71 -1.91 3.96 10.95
N CYS A 72 -1.11 3.40 10.05
CA CYS A 72 -0.20 4.16 9.19
C CYS A 72 -0.88 4.74 7.94
N TYR A 73 -1.82 4.00 7.32
CA TYR A 73 -2.29 4.30 5.96
C TYR A 73 -3.79 4.48 5.80
N ASN A 74 -4.64 3.92 6.66
CA ASN A 74 -6.09 4.18 6.55
C ASN A 74 -6.43 5.67 6.56
N PRO A 75 -5.79 6.53 7.38
CA PRO A 75 -6.06 7.98 7.32
C PRO A 75 -5.80 8.60 5.94
N LEU A 76 -4.79 8.10 5.22
CA LEU A 76 -4.46 8.56 3.87
C LEU A 76 -5.44 7.98 2.85
N PHE A 77 -5.57 6.65 2.76
CA PHE A 77 -6.33 6.01 1.68
C PHE A 77 -7.85 6.15 1.81
N ASN A 78 -8.36 6.48 3.01
CA ASN A 78 -9.76 6.83 3.22
C ASN A 78 -10.05 8.32 3.05
N TYR A 79 -9.04 9.14 2.77
CA TYR A 79 -9.23 10.56 2.50
C TYR A 79 -9.94 10.77 1.16
N GLU A 80 -10.81 11.77 1.07
CA GLU A 80 -11.66 12.00 -0.10
C GLU A 80 -10.84 12.17 -1.40
N ASP A 81 -9.74 12.93 -1.33
CA ASP A 81 -8.88 13.15 -2.50
C ASP A 81 -8.15 11.87 -2.95
N MET A 82 -7.91 10.92 -2.04
CA MET A 82 -7.28 9.65 -2.39
C MET A 82 -8.22 8.70 -3.13
N GLN A 83 -9.54 8.93 -3.11
CA GLN A 83 -10.50 8.10 -3.84
C GLN A 83 -10.27 8.15 -5.36
N GLU A 84 -9.80 9.29 -5.88
CA GLU A 84 -9.45 9.44 -7.31
C GLU A 84 -8.31 8.49 -7.73
N ILE A 85 -7.42 8.19 -6.79
CA ILE A 85 -6.28 7.29 -6.99
C ILE A 85 -6.73 5.84 -6.77
N THR A 86 -7.45 5.53 -5.70
CA THR A 86 -7.81 4.14 -5.34
C THR A 86 -8.87 3.52 -6.25
N GLN A 87 -9.69 4.29 -6.96
CA GLN A 87 -10.55 3.76 -8.03
C GLN A 87 -9.76 3.18 -9.22
N HIS A 88 -8.51 3.62 -9.35
CA HIS A 88 -7.66 3.37 -10.50
C HIS A 88 -6.59 2.31 -10.27
N PHE A 89 -6.16 2.14 -9.02
CA PHE A 89 -5.13 1.19 -8.61
C PHE A 89 -5.65 0.33 -7.47
N ALA A 90 -5.35 -0.97 -7.50
CA ALA A 90 -5.49 -1.79 -6.31
C ALA A 90 -4.39 -1.42 -5.31
N VAL A 91 -4.70 -1.53 -4.02
CA VAL A 91 -3.77 -1.23 -2.93
C VAL A 91 -3.51 -2.51 -2.15
N CYS A 92 -2.24 -2.90 -2.02
CA CYS A 92 -1.82 -4.02 -1.19
C CYS A 92 -1.12 -3.46 0.05
N HIS A 93 -1.79 -3.62 1.19
CA HIS A 93 -1.24 -3.28 2.48
C HIS A 93 -0.48 -4.46 3.06
N VAL A 94 0.80 -4.26 3.38
CA VAL A 94 1.62 -5.27 4.03
C VAL A 94 1.76 -4.90 5.50
N ASP A 95 1.38 -5.83 6.38
CA ASP A 95 1.72 -5.77 7.80
C ASP A 95 3.00 -6.56 8.04
N ALA A 96 4.00 -5.91 8.64
CA ALA A 96 5.23 -6.58 9.04
C ALA A 96 4.92 -7.76 9.98
N PRO A 97 5.74 -8.83 9.99
CA PRO A 97 5.46 -10.03 10.78
C PRO A 97 5.08 -9.72 12.23
N GLY A 98 3.89 -10.17 12.64
CA GLY A 98 3.39 -9.98 14.01
C GLY A 98 2.90 -8.57 14.35
N GLN A 99 2.80 -7.66 13.36
CA GLN A 99 2.24 -6.31 13.54
C GLN A 99 0.77 -6.21 13.08
N GLN A 100 0.22 -7.24 12.44
CA GLN A 100 -1.20 -7.27 12.09
C GLN A 100 -2.09 -7.31 13.35
N ASP A 101 -3.34 -6.87 13.21
CA ASP A 101 -4.29 -6.85 14.32
C ASP A 101 -4.50 -8.26 14.89
N GLY A 102 -4.38 -8.39 16.21
CA GLY A 102 -4.59 -9.66 16.90
C GLY A 102 -3.51 -10.71 16.67
N ALA A 103 -2.34 -10.32 16.14
CA ALA A 103 -1.21 -11.21 15.99
C ALA A 103 -0.82 -11.88 17.32
N ALA A 104 -0.55 -13.18 17.27
CA ALA A 104 -0.01 -13.91 18.41
C ALA A 104 1.44 -13.48 18.69
N SER A 105 1.83 -13.44 19.96
CA SER A 105 3.24 -13.21 20.32
C SER A 105 4.13 -14.29 19.73
N PHE A 106 5.27 -13.90 19.17
CA PHE A 106 6.31 -14.85 18.78
C PHE A 106 6.85 -15.61 20.01
N PRO A 107 7.29 -16.86 19.83
CA PRO A 107 7.96 -17.62 20.89
C PRO A 107 9.21 -16.91 21.43
N ALA A 108 9.56 -17.18 22.69
CA ALA A 108 10.81 -16.69 23.25
C ALA A 108 12.02 -17.22 22.44
N GLY A 109 12.94 -16.32 22.08
CA GLY A 109 14.10 -16.66 21.25
C GLY A 109 13.82 -16.75 19.76
N TYR A 110 12.62 -16.38 19.30
CA TYR A 110 12.35 -16.20 17.88
C TYR A 110 13.29 -15.15 17.27
N MET A 111 13.95 -15.53 16.18
CA MET A 111 14.82 -14.65 15.41
C MET A 111 13.96 -13.86 14.44
N TYR A 112 13.59 -12.64 14.82
CA TYR A 112 12.85 -11.74 13.96
C TYR A 112 13.65 -11.40 12.69
N PRO A 113 13.03 -11.36 11.50
CA PRO A 113 13.74 -11.04 10.26
C PRO A 113 14.46 -9.69 10.33
N SER A 114 15.69 -9.64 9.81
CA SER A 114 16.41 -8.37 9.63
C SER A 114 15.73 -7.48 8.58
N MET A 115 16.11 -6.21 8.49
CA MET A 115 15.58 -5.33 7.42
C MET A 115 15.88 -5.84 6.01
N ASP A 116 17.05 -6.43 5.80
CA ASP A 116 17.40 -7.05 4.52
C ASP A 116 16.47 -8.24 4.23
N GLN A 117 16.20 -9.08 5.24
CA GLN A 117 15.30 -10.22 5.12
C GLN A 117 13.82 -9.83 4.97
N LEU A 118 13.39 -8.71 5.55
CA LEU A 118 12.03 -8.19 5.37
C LEU A 118 11.80 -7.66 3.94
N ALA A 119 12.86 -7.30 3.24
CA ALA A 119 12.79 -6.80 1.86
C ALA A 119 12.93 -7.89 0.79
N GLU A 120 13.33 -9.11 1.19
CA GLU A 120 13.45 -10.31 0.33
C GLU A 120 12.10 -11.00 0.06
#